data_AF-A0A8T1W6C6-F1
#
_entry.id   AF-A0A8T1W6C6-F1
#
_cell.length_a   1.000
_cell.length_b   1.000
_cell.length_c   1.000
_cell.angle_alpha   90.00
_cell.angle_beta   90.00
_cell.angle_gamma   90.00
#
_symmetry.space_group_name_H-M   'P 1'
#
loop_
_entity.id
_entity.type
_entity.pdbx_description
1 polymer ?
#
loop_
_entity_poly.entity_id
_entity_poly.type
_entity_poly.pdbx_seq_one_letter_code
_entity_poly.pdbx_strand_id
1 'polypeptide(L)'
;MSTLTFGKHKSKTIEEVYVSDPGIENRARIIFEVVETILSSLPSSQVGIRLSPYGDTFGCKDSTPTETYGYVVNKLNDYDLAYLHVIERRGMHAANVQAPEVGVTRHFRDAYKGVLLTAAGYDREDALKTVEEGAADLVAFGAAFIASPDLVERLRDGAELNAPNMKTFYPQPGVPLESGYTDYPFLTQQE
;
A
#
# COMPACT_ATOMS: atom_id res chain seq x y z
N MET A 1 28.53 1.17 10.90
CA MET A 1 28.36 1.83 9.59
C MET A 1 28.29 0.76 8.53
N SER A 2 27.11 0.55 7.95
CA SER A 2 26.88 -0.44 6.89
C SER A 2 27.25 0.17 5.55
N THR A 3 28.14 -0.47 4.79
CA THR A 3 28.58 0.00 3.47
C THR A 3 27.74 -0.69 2.39
N LEU A 4 27.14 0.07 1.48
CA LEU A 4 26.49 -0.48 0.29
C LEU A 4 27.51 -0.43 -0.87
N THR A 5 27.62 -1.53 -1.62
CA THR A 5 28.52 -1.61 -2.77
C THR A 5 27.69 -1.67 -4.04
N PHE A 6 27.74 -0.60 -4.85
CA PHE A 6 27.10 -0.53 -6.17
C PHE A 6 28.15 -0.66 -7.27
N GLY A 7 28.21 -1.81 -7.94
CA GLY A 7 29.04 -2.01 -9.14
C GLY A 7 30.55 -1.72 -8.96
N LYS A 8 31.26 -1.53 -10.08
CA LYS A 8 32.73 -1.43 -10.16
C LYS A 8 33.35 -0.10 -9.65
N HIS A 9 32.66 0.65 -8.78
CA HIS A 9 33.19 1.90 -8.24
C HIS A 9 33.14 1.96 -6.70
N LYS A 10 34.07 2.75 -6.14
CA LYS A 10 34.44 2.82 -4.70
C LYS A 10 33.22 2.76 -3.78
N SER A 11 33.32 1.97 -2.71
CA SER A 11 32.27 1.88 -1.70
C SER A 11 32.04 3.25 -1.06
N LYS A 12 30.77 3.65 -1.01
CA LYS A 12 30.31 4.83 -0.27
C LYS A 12 29.42 4.35 0.87
N THR A 13 29.44 5.07 1.97
CA THR A 13 28.54 4.81 3.10
C THR A 13 27.11 5.24 2.76
N ILE A 14 26.12 4.70 3.48
CA ILE A 14 24.71 5.13 3.35
C ILE A 14 24.60 6.65 3.58
N GLU A 15 25.35 7.21 4.53
CA GLU A 15 25.34 8.65 4.80
C GLU A 15 25.84 9.47 3.61
N GLU A 16 26.93 9.04 2.98
CA GLU A 16 27.50 9.73 1.82
C GLU A 16 26.60 9.68 0.58
N VAL A 17 25.81 8.62 0.42
CA VAL A 17 24.92 8.44 -0.74
C VAL A 17 23.54 9.05 -0.50
N TYR A 18 22.96 8.87 0.69
CA TYR A 18 21.54 9.12 0.94
C TYR A 18 21.26 10.27 1.91
N VAL A 19 22.26 10.74 2.67
CA VAL A 19 22.04 11.74 3.75
C VAL A 19 22.69 13.09 3.43
N SER A 20 23.76 13.10 2.62
CA SER A 20 24.55 14.30 2.32
C SER A 20 23.85 15.34 1.42
N ASP A 21 22.92 14.90 0.56
CA ASP A 21 22.06 15.75 -0.27
C ASP A 21 20.58 15.36 -0.04
N PRO A 22 19.77 16.17 0.64
CA PRO A 22 18.41 15.81 1.02
C PRO A 22 17.38 16.03 -0.09
N GLY A 23 17.78 16.33 -1.33
CA GLY A 23 16.86 16.52 -2.46
C GLY A 23 15.88 15.36 -2.64
N ILE A 24 14.68 15.65 -3.17
CA ILE A 24 13.61 14.64 -3.37
C ILE A 24 14.14 13.44 -4.18
N GLU A 25 14.93 13.70 -5.23
CA GLU A 25 15.55 12.65 -6.05
C GLU A 25 16.44 11.72 -5.22
N ASN A 26 17.23 12.27 -4.30
CA ASN A 26 18.14 11.49 -3.49
C ASN A 26 17.40 10.66 -2.43
N ARG A 27 16.34 11.22 -1.82
CA ARG A 27 15.48 10.47 -0.89
C ARG A 27 14.77 9.31 -1.59
N ALA A 28 14.31 9.54 -2.82
CA ALA A 28 13.60 8.55 -3.61
C ALA A 28 14.52 7.53 -4.31
N ARG A 29 15.83 7.81 -4.39
CA ARG A 29 16.81 6.96 -5.12
C ARG A 29 16.73 5.48 -4.71
N ILE A 30 16.63 5.20 -3.41
CA ILE A 30 16.58 3.81 -2.91
C ILE A 30 15.35 3.05 -3.41
N ILE A 31 14.22 3.74 -3.60
CA ILE A 31 12.99 3.15 -4.14
C ILE A 31 13.27 2.62 -5.54
N PHE A 32 13.92 3.43 -6.38
CA PHE A 32 14.18 3.08 -7.78
C PHE A 32 15.32 2.07 -7.93
N GLU A 33 16.38 2.16 -7.12
CA GLU A 33 17.43 1.13 -7.10
C GLU A 33 16.87 -0.25 -6.73
N VAL A 34 15.92 -0.32 -5.78
CA VAL A 34 15.23 -1.56 -5.42
C VAL A 34 14.34 -2.05 -6.56
N VAL A 35 13.52 -1.17 -7.15
CA VAL A 35 12.66 -1.51 -8.30
C VAL A 35 13.51 -2.07 -9.45
N GLU A 36 14.56 -1.37 -9.86
CA GLU A 36 15.47 -1.80 -10.93
C GLU A 36 16.16 -3.12 -10.62
N THR A 37 16.59 -3.32 -9.37
CA THR A 37 17.18 -4.58 -8.93
C THR A 37 16.19 -5.74 -9.07
N ILE A 38 14.93 -5.56 -8.66
CA ILE A 38 13.89 -6.59 -8.79
C ILE A 38 13.60 -6.86 -10.28
N LEU A 39 13.49 -5.81 -11.09
CA LEU A 39 13.23 -5.92 -12.53
C LEU A 39 14.37 -6.57 -13.32
N SER A 40 15.58 -6.64 -12.75
CA SER A 40 16.67 -7.44 -13.34
C SER A 40 16.40 -8.95 -13.32
N SER A 41 15.47 -9.40 -12.47
CA SER A 41 15.17 -10.81 -12.23
C SER A 41 13.71 -11.21 -12.54
N LEU A 42 12.78 -10.25 -12.55
CA LEU A 42 11.36 -10.48 -12.78
C LEU A 42 10.83 -9.57 -13.89
N PRO A 43 9.85 -10.03 -14.70
CA PRO A 43 9.15 -9.17 -15.64
C PRO A 43 8.37 -8.08 -14.87
N SER A 44 8.29 -6.88 -15.44
CA SER A 44 7.65 -5.73 -14.79
C SER A 44 6.17 -5.97 -14.46
N SER A 45 5.48 -6.77 -15.29
CA SER A 45 4.09 -7.21 -15.08
C SER A 45 3.88 -8.09 -13.85
N GLN A 46 4.93 -8.48 -13.13
CA GLN A 46 4.86 -9.22 -11.85
C GLN A 46 5.33 -8.38 -10.66
N VAL A 47 5.71 -7.13 -10.87
CA VAL A 47 6.26 -6.25 -9.84
C VAL A 47 5.27 -5.12 -9.58
N GLY A 48 4.81 -5.01 -8.34
CA GLY A 48 4.02 -3.88 -7.85
C GLY A 48 4.74 -3.16 -6.72
N ILE A 49 4.37 -1.91 -6.47
CA ILE A 49 4.90 -1.10 -5.37
C ILE A 49 3.76 -0.57 -4.49
N ARG A 50 3.94 -0.60 -3.17
CA ARG A 50 2.96 -0.10 -2.21
C ARG A 50 3.50 1.12 -1.47
N LEU A 51 2.74 2.22 -1.50
CA LEU A 51 3.11 3.51 -0.90
C LEU A 51 2.04 3.98 0.09
N SER A 52 2.49 4.62 1.16
CA SER A 52 1.62 5.33 2.11
C SER A 52 2.01 6.81 2.18
N PRO A 53 1.64 7.63 1.18
CA PRO A 53 2.19 8.97 0.98
C PRO A 53 2.07 9.92 2.19
N TYR A 54 0.95 9.83 2.89
CA TYR A 54 0.64 10.65 4.06
C TYR A 54 0.70 9.84 5.36
N GLY A 55 1.46 8.75 5.35
CA GLY A 55 1.72 7.88 6.50
C GLY A 55 2.40 8.62 7.65
N ASP A 56 2.10 8.21 8.87
CA ASP A 56 2.73 8.68 10.12
C ASP A 56 3.06 7.54 11.10
N THR A 57 2.91 6.30 10.65
CA THR A 57 3.08 5.11 11.48
C THR A 57 4.54 4.95 11.90
N PHE A 58 4.76 4.53 13.15
CA PHE A 58 6.10 4.33 13.74
C PHE A 58 6.99 5.57 13.73
N GLY A 59 6.40 6.78 13.67
CA GLY A 59 7.14 8.04 13.65
C GLY A 59 7.77 8.38 12.29
N CYS A 60 7.51 7.60 11.25
CA CYS A 60 7.95 7.93 9.89
C CYS A 60 7.02 8.98 9.29
N LYS A 61 7.51 10.21 9.13
CA LYS A 61 6.78 11.34 8.54
C LYS A 61 7.65 12.01 7.48
N ASP A 62 7.04 12.41 6.39
CA ASP A 62 7.65 13.27 5.38
C ASP A 62 7.16 14.71 5.59
N SER A 63 8.06 15.69 5.47
CA SER A 63 7.71 17.12 5.64
C SER A 63 6.99 17.71 4.43
N THR A 64 7.18 17.11 3.26
CA THR A 64 6.71 17.56 1.94
C THR A 64 6.08 16.38 1.19
N PRO A 65 5.08 15.68 1.77
CA PRO A 65 4.63 14.38 1.27
C PRO A 65 4.06 14.49 -0.15
N THR A 66 3.33 15.57 -0.45
CA THR A 66 2.80 15.80 -1.79
C THR A 66 3.91 15.94 -2.82
N GLU A 67 4.96 16.72 -2.56
CA GLU A 67 6.09 16.86 -3.49
C GLU A 67 6.89 15.55 -3.61
N THR A 68 7.20 14.91 -2.48
CA THR A 68 7.99 13.67 -2.43
C THR A 68 7.31 12.56 -3.22
N TYR A 69 6.04 12.28 -2.90
CA TYR A 69 5.31 11.20 -3.55
C TYR A 69 4.81 11.59 -4.93
N GLY A 70 4.59 12.88 -5.21
CA GLY A 70 4.37 13.36 -6.57
C GLY A 70 5.54 13.03 -7.50
N TYR A 71 6.79 13.24 -7.06
CA TYR A 71 7.97 12.82 -7.82
C TYR A 71 8.02 11.31 -8.01
N VAL A 72 7.84 10.54 -6.93
CA VAL A 72 7.89 9.06 -7.00
C VAL A 72 6.83 8.51 -7.95
N VAL A 73 5.58 8.94 -7.81
CA VAL A 73 4.44 8.47 -8.62
C VAL A 73 4.64 8.81 -10.09
N ASN A 74 5.11 10.03 -10.42
CA ASN A 74 5.39 10.38 -11.81
C ASN A 74 6.51 9.53 -12.41
N LYS A 75 7.61 9.34 -11.66
CA LYS A 75 8.77 8.56 -12.12
C LYS A 75 8.47 7.07 -12.24
N LEU A 76 7.51 6.54 -11.47
CA LEU A 76 7.05 5.16 -11.63
C LEU A 76 6.45 4.88 -13.02
N ASN A 77 6.02 5.90 -13.77
CA ASN A 77 5.55 5.71 -15.15
C ASN A 77 6.67 5.35 -16.14
N ASP A 78 7.94 5.51 -15.76
CA ASP A 78 9.08 5.02 -16.54
C ASP A 78 9.15 3.48 -16.55
N TYR A 79 8.34 2.82 -15.70
CA TYR A 79 8.29 1.38 -15.50
C TYR A 79 6.88 0.86 -15.78
N ASP A 80 6.77 -0.19 -16.60
CA ASP A 80 5.50 -0.87 -16.88
C ASP A 80 5.15 -1.89 -15.78
N LEU A 81 5.01 -1.39 -14.54
CA LEU A 81 4.75 -2.19 -13.35
C LEU A 81 3.34 -2.81 -13.37
N ALA A 82 3.18 -3.93 -12.68
CA ALA A 82 1.90 -4.61 -12.51
C ALA A 82 0.84 -3.71 -11.88
N TYR A 83 1.23 -2.93 -10.85
CA TYR A 83 0.39 -1.92 -10.22
C TYR A 83 1.17 -1.00 -9.28
N LEU A 84 0.62 0.19 -9.04
CA LEU A 84 0.89 1.02 -7.86
C LEU A 84 -0.23 0.81 -6.84
N HIS A 85 0.12 0.49 -5.59
CA HIS A 85 -0.82 0.33 -4.48
C HIS A 85 -0.70 1.51 -3.51
N VAL A 86 -1.75 2.31 -3.35
CA VAL A 86 -1.77 3.51 -2.49
C VAL A 86 -2.69 3.32 -1.29
N ILE A 87 -2.26 3.82 -0.13
CA ILE A 87 -3.02 3.76 1.13
C ILE A 87 -3.70 5.08 1.44
N GLU A 88 -5.03 5.01 1.62
CA GLU A 88 -5.84 6.11 2.12
C GLU A 88 -5.59 6.40 3.60
N ARG A 89 -5.87 7.64 4.02
CA ARG A 89 -5.80 8.07 5.43
C ARG A 89 -7.15 7.97 6.12
N ARG A 90 -7.74 6.77 6.06
CA ARG A 90 -9.05 6.43 6.62
C ARG A 90 -9.07 5.02 7.22
N GLY A 91 -10.19 4.66 7.85
CA GLY A 91 -10.35 3.37 8.53
C GLY A 91 -9.41 3.26 9.74
N MET A 92 -8.52 2.27 9.73
CA MET A 92 -7.53 2.08 10.81
C MET A 92 -6.32 3.02 10.71
N HIS A 93 -6.17 3.77 9.62
CA HIS A 93 -5.12 4.77 9.48
C HIS A 93 -5.61 6.12 9.99
N ALA A 94 -4.80 6.78 10.82
CA ALA A 94 -5.15 8.09 11.36
C ALA A 94 -5.38 9.13 10.27
N ALA A 95 -6.24 10.11 10.51
CA ALA A 95 -6.31 11.27 9.61
C ALA A 95 -4.95 11.98 9.56
N ASN A 96 -4.61 12.59 8.43
CA ASN A 96 -3.44 13.45 8.30
C ASN A 96 -3.89 14.76 7.65
N VAL A 97 -3.59 15.89 8.30
CA VAL A 97 -4.00 17.23 7.83
C VAL A 97 -3.34 17.63 6.50
N GLN A 98 -2.23 16.99 6.14
CA GLN A 98 -1.57 17.20 4.85
C GLN A 98 -2.16 16.29 3.76
N ALA A 99 -3.00 15.31 4.11
CA ALA A 99 -3.64 14.45 3.12
C ALA A 99 -4.68 15.26 2.33
N PRO A 100 -4.78 15.06 1.00
CA PRO A 100 -5.77 15.72 0.16
C PRO A 100 -7.19 15.39 0.61
N GLU A 101 -8.06 16.40 0.65
CA GLU A 101 -9.48 16.22 1.03
C GLU A 101 -10.21 15.25 0.09
N VAL A 102 -9.81 15.22 -1.19
CA VAL A 102 -10.35 14.31 -2.20
C VAL A 102 -9.93 12.85 -2.00
N GLY A 103 -9.06 12.55 -1.05
CA GLY A 103 -8.43 11.24 -0.88
C GLY A 103 -7.10 11.11 -1.62
N VAL A 104 -6.24 10.25 -1.09
CA VAL A 104 -4.86 10.06 -1.56
C VAL A 104 -4.83 9.49 -2.97
N THR A 105 -5.69 8.51 -3.24
CA THR A 105 -5.77 7.82 -4.52
C THR A 105 -6.21 8.77 -5.62
N ARG A 106 -7.30 9.52 -5.39
CA ARG A 106 -7.80 10.50 -6.36
C ARG A 106 -6.78 11.58 -6.67
N HIS A 107 -6.04 12.02 -5.66
CA HIS A 107 -4.98 13.00 -5.84
C HIS A 107 -3.87 12.53 -6.78
N PHE A 108 -3.52 11.23 -6.76
CA PHE A 108 -2.45 10.68 -7.60
C PHE A 108 -2.94 10.00 -8.89
N ARG A 109 -4.25 9.83 -9.09
CA ARG A 109 -4.81 9.12 -10.26
C ARG A 109 -4.36 9.71 -11.58
N ASP A 110 -4.35 11.04 -11.70
CA ASP A 110 -3.91 11.71 -12.93
C ASP A 110 -2.39 11.64 -13.14
N ALA A 111 -1.61 11.49 -12.07
CA ALA A 111 -0.16 11.39 -12.16
C ALA A 111 0.30 9.99 -12.59
N TYR A 112 -0.38 8.92 -12.14
CA TYR A 112 -0.03 7.54 -12.48
C TYR A 112 -0.84 6.99 -13.65
N LYS A 113 -0.15 6.43 -14.65
CA LYS A 113 -0.77 5.97 -15.91
C LYS A 113 -1.01 4.46 -15.97
N GLY A 114 -0.43 3.70 -15.03
CA GLY A 114 -0.63 2.26 -14.92
C GLY A 114 -1.85 1.87 -14.07
N VAL A 115 -1.88 0.61 -13.65
CA VAL A 115 -2.93 0.05 -12.78
C VAL A 115 -2.78 0.58 -11.35
N LEU A 116 -3.78 1.30 -10.86
CA LEU A 116 -3.82 1.86 -9.52
C LEU A 116 -4.71 1.03 -8.60
N LEU A 117 -4.10 0.42 -7.59
CA LEU A 117 -4.77 -0.28 -6.50
C LEU A 117 -4.89 0.64 -5.29
N THR A 118 -6.09 0.83 -4.76
CA THR A 118 -6.31 1.61 -3.53
C THR A 118 -6.66 0.71 -2.36
N ALA A 119 -6.36 1.14 -1.14
CA ALA A 119 -6.74 0.41 0.06
C ALA A 119 -6.98 1.33 1.26
N ALA A 120 -7.42 0.70 2.34
CA ALA A 120 -7.81 1.24 3.64
C ALA A 120 -9.25 1.73 3.74
N GLY A 121 -9.98 1.12 4.68
CA GLY A 121 -11.30 1.58 5.13
C GLY A 121 -12.41 1.53 4.09
N TYR A 122 -12.24 0.76 3.00
CA TYR A 122 -13.28 0.53 2.01
C TYR A 122 -14.36 -0.40 2.55
N ASP A 123 -15.60 -0.04 2.27
CA ASP A 123 -16.75 -0.93 2.27
C ASP A 123 -17.08 -1.34 0.82
N ARG A 124 -18.24 -1.99 0.61
CA ARG A 124 -18.65 -2.43 -0.72
C ARG A 124 -19.05 -1.25 -1.62
N GLU A 125 -19.83 -0.33 -1.08
CA GLU A 125 -20.45 0.74 -1.86
C GLU A 125 -19.38 1.73 -2.33
N ASP A 126 -18.50 2.15 -1.43
CA ASP A 126 -17.44 3.10 -1.75
C ASP A 126 -16.36 2.49 -2.65
N ALA A 127 -16.11 1.18 -2.57
CA ALA A 127 -15.20 0.46 -3.46
C ALA A 127 -15.73 0.41 -4.89
N LEU A 128 -17.01 0.04 -5.07
CA LEU A 128 -17.66 0.03 -6.37
C LEU A 128 -17.63 1.43 -6.99
N LYS A 129 -18.06 2.44 -6.22
CA LYS A 129 -18.05 3.84 -6.67
C LYS A 129 -16.65 4.31 -7.09
N THR A 130 -15.62 3.95 -6.33
CA THR A 130 -14.23 4.36 -6.63
C THR A 130 -13.73 3.78 -7.94
N VAL A 131 -14.10 2.54 -8.26
CA VAL A 131 -13.74 1.90 -9.54
C VAL A 131 -14.58 2.45 -10.69
N GLU A 132 -15.89 2.60 -10.50
CA GLU A 132 -16.81 3.12 -11.52
C GLU A 132 -16.48 4.54 -11.96
N GLU A 133 -16.02 5.39 -11.03
CA GLU A 133 -15.57 6.75 -11.31
C GLU A 133 -14.15 6.82 -11.89
N GLY A 134 -13.47 5.68 -12.05
CA GLY A 134 -12.10 5.62 -12.57
C GLY A 134 -11.04 6.17 -11.63
N ALA A 135 -11.34 6.33 -10.34
CA ALA A 135 -10.38 6.83 -9.34
C ALA A 135 -9.32 5.79 -8.99
N ALA A 136 -9.64 4.50 -9.08
CA ALA A 136 -8.73 3.38 -8.97
C ALA A 136 -9.18 2.26 -9.92
N ASP A 137 -8.26 1.39 -10.31
CA ASP A 137 -8.58 0.20 -11.11
C ASP A 137 -8.99 -0.98 -10.21
N LEU A 138 -8.46 -1.02 -8.99
CA LEU A 138 -8.66 -2.09 -8.02
C LEU A 138 -8.78 -1.54 -6.59
N VAL A 139 -9.48 -2.27 -5.72
CA VAL A 139 -9.61 -1.97 -4.28
C VAL A 139 -9.17 -3.17 -3.45
N ALA A 140 -8.27 -2.95 -2.49
CA ALA A 140 -7.79 -3.98 -1.57
C ALA A 140 -8.48 -3.89 -0.20
N PHE A 141 -8.96 -5.04 0.27
CA PHE A 141 -9.57 -5.23 1.57
C PHE A 141 -8.63 -6.04 2.48
N GLY A 142 -8.32 -5.50 3.67
CA GLY A 142 -7.44 -6.15 4.65
C GLY A 142 -8.24 -6.81 5.78
N ALA A 143 -8.67 -6.02 6.76
CA ALA A 143 -9.37 -6.50 7.95
C ALA A 143 -10.65 -7.29 7.62
N ALA A 144 -11.40 -6.89 6.59
CA ALA A 144 -12.57 -7.62 6.13
C ALA A 144 -12.21 -9.02 5.59
N PHE A 145 -11.08 -9.16 4.89
CA PHE A 145 -10.62 -10.45 4.36
C PHE A 145 -10.11 -11.37 5.47
N ILE A 146 -9.53 -10.81 6.55
CA ILE A 146 -9.17 -11.61 7.74
C ILE A 146 -10.43 -12.28 8.32
N ALA A 147 -11.51 -11.51 8.46
CA ALA A 147 -12.73 -11.99 9.10
C ALA A 147 -13.64 -12.79 8.17
N SER A 148 -13.59 -12.56 6.86
CA SER A 148 -14.50 -13.16 5.88
C SER A 148 -13.69 -13.93 4.84
N PRO A 149 -13.50 -15.26 5.00
CA PRO A 149 -12.70 -16.05 4.06
C PRO A 149 -13.31 -16.10 2.65
N ASP A 150 -14.61 -15.88 2.54
CA ASP A 150 -15.45 -15.77 1.34
C ASP A 150 -15.85 -14.32 1.04
N LEU A 151 -14.95 -13.37 1.32
CA LEU A 151 -15.21 -11.94 1.15
C LEU A 151 -15.69 -11.61 -0.28
N VAL A 152 -15.14 -12.25 -1.30
CA VAL A 152 -15.47 -11.94 -2.70
C VAL A 152 -16.93 -12.26 -3.00
N GLU A 153 -17.41 -13.43 -2.57
CA GLU A 153 -18.81 -13.85 -2.70
C GLU A 153 -19.73 -12.91 -1.92
N ARG A 154 -19.37 -12.59 -0.67
CA ARG A 154 -20.16 -11.66 0.16
C ARG A 154 -20.25 -10.27 -0.47
N LEU A 155 -19.15 -9.72 -0.98
CA LEU A 155 -19.13 -8.45 -1.70
C LEU A 155 -19.94 -8.51 -2.99
N ARG A 156 -19.85 -9.60 -3.76
CA ARG A 156 -20.64 -9.76 -5.00
C ARG A 156 -22.14 -9.73 -4.69
N ASP A 157 -22.55 -10.50 -3.70
CA ASP A 157 -23.97 -10.76 -3.40
C ASP A 157 -24.56 -9.73 -2.41
N GLY A 158 -23.73 -8.82 -1.88
CA GLY A 158 -24.14 -7.82 -0.89
C GLY A 158 -24.46 -8.41 0.48
N ALA A 159 -23.87 -9.55 0.82
CA ALA A 159 -24.06 -10.23 2.10
C ALA A 159 -23.30 -9.53 3.23
N GLU A 160 -23.76 -9.75 4.46
CA GLU A 160 -23.11 -9.22 5.66
C GLU A 160 -21.69 -9.79 5.81
N LEU A 161 -20.74 -8.95 6.24
CA LEU A 161 -19.36 -9.34 6.49
C LEU A 161 -19.19 -9.75 7.95
N ASN A 162 -18.36 -10.76 8.19
CA ASN A 162 -17.99 -11.11 9.56
C ASN A 162 -17.25 -9.94 10.24
N ALA A 163 -17.54 -9.70 11.51
CA ALA A 163 -16.87 -8.65 12.27
C ALA A 163 -15.43 -9.08 12.63
N PRO A 164 -14.40 -8.27 12.30
CA PRO A 164 -13.02 -8.60 12.63
C PRO A 164 -12.76 -8.48 14.14
N ASN A 165 -12.08 -9.48 14.70
CA ASN A 165 -11.55 -9.42 16.05
C ASN A 165 -10.10 -8.93 16.04
N MET A 166 -9.89 -7.64 16.32
CA MET A 166 -8.54 -7.04 16.34
C MET A 166 -7.61 -7.63 17.41
N LYS A 167 -8.15 -8.25 18.47
CA LYS A 167 -7.33 -8.85 19.54
C LYS A 167 -6.54 -10.07 19.04
N THR A 168 -6.98 -10.69 17.96
CA THR A 168 -6.40 -11.91 17.39
C THR A 168 -5.69 -11.68 16.06
N PHE A 169 -5.55 -10.43 15.60
CA PHE A 169 -4.77 -10.12 14.39
C PHE A 169 -3.31 -10.55 14.50
N TYR A 170 -2.78 -10.51 15.72
CA TYR A 170 -1.46 -11.04 16.05
C TYR A 170 -1.62 -12.13 17.11
N PRO A 171 -0.83 -13.22 17.04
CA PRO A 171 -0.87 -14.29 18.03
C PRO A 171 -0.77 -13.75 19.46
N GLN A 172 -1.69 -14.20 20.31
CA GLN A 172 -1.72 -13.81 21.72
C GLN A 172 -1.25 -14.96 22.61
N PRO A 173 -0.49 -14.68 23.68
CA PRO A 173 -0.13 -15.71 24.65
C PRO A 173 -1.39 -16.40 25.22
N GLY A 174 -1.42 -17.73 25.17
CA GLY A 174 -2.52 -18.53 25.72
C GLY A 174 -3.79 -18.59 24.84
N VAL A 175 -3.77 -18.03 23.64
CA VAL A 175 -4.86 -18.12 22.66
C VAL A 175 -4.47 -19.14 21.58
N PRO A 176 -5.35 -20.08 21.19
CA PRO A 176 -5.09 -21.01 20.08
C PRO A 176 -4.78 -20.27 18.77
N LEU A 177 -3.91 -20.83 17.92
CA LEU A 177 -3.46 -20.16 16.69
C LEU A 177 -4.58 -20.03 15.65
N GLU A 178 -5.55 -20.95 15.68
CA GLU A 178 -6.73 -20.93 14.83
C GLU A 178 -7.69 -19.79 15.18
N SER A 179 -7.67 -19.29 16.42
CA SER A 179 -8.64 -18.33 16.93
C SER A 179 -8.49 -16.96 16.28
N GLY A 180 -9.51 -16.55 15.54
CA GLY A 180 -9.53 -15.34 14.72
C GLY A 180 -8.56 -15.39 13.53
N TYR A 181 -8.24 -16.59 13.04
CA TYR A 181 -7.41 -16.81 11.85
C TYR A 181 -8.08 -17.77 10.85
N THR A 182 -8.40 -19.00 11.27
CA THR A 182 -9.03 -20.02 10.41
C THR A 182 -10.41 -20.46 10.88
N ASP A 183 -10.90 -19.89 11.99
CA ASP A 183 -12.18 -20.23 12.61
C ASP A 183 -13.32 -19.26 12.27
N TYR A 184 -13.06 -18.26 11.42
CA TYR A 184 -14.13 -17.42 10.89
C TYR A 184 -15.04 -18.23 9.95
N PRO A 185 -16.38 -18.14 10.12
CA PRO A 185 -17.32 -18.93 9.36
C PRO A 185 -17.50 -18.43 7.92
N PHE A 186 -17.73 -19.38 7.01
CA PHE A 186 -18.22 -19.11 5.66
C PHE A 186 -19.72 -18.79 5.68
N LEU A 187 -20.24 -18.12 4.65
CA LEU A 187 -21.66 -17.77 4.50
C LEU A 187 -22.54 -19.03 4.56
N THR A 188 -22.10 -20.12 3.93
CA THR A 188 -22.83 -21.41 3.91
C THR A 188 -22.91 -22.10 5.28
N GLN A 189 -22.20 -21.60 6.29
CA GLN A 189 -22.23 -22.14 7.67
C GLN A 189 -23.05 -21.25 8.61
N GLN A 190 -23.59 -20.13 8.12
CA GLN A 190 -24.40 -19.17 8.88
C GLN A 190 -25.90 -19.25 8.54
N GLU A 191 -26.29 -20.08 7.56
CA GLU A 191 -27.68 -20.45 7.25
C GLU A 191 -28.17 -21.59 8.15
#